data_AF-A0A2W4WQP9-F1
#
_entry.id   AF-A0A2W4WQP9-F1
#
_cell.length_a   1.000
_cell.length_b   1.000
_cell.length_c   1.000
_cell.angle_alpha   90.00
_cell.angle_beta   90.00
_cell.angle_gamma   90.00
#
_symmetry.space_group_name_H-M   'P 1'
#
loop_
_entity.id
_entity.type
_entity.pdbx_description
1 polymer ?
#
loop_
_entity_poly.entity_id
_entity_poly.type
_entity_poly.pdbx_seq_one_letter_code
_entity_poly.pdbx_strand_id
1 'polypeptide(L)'
;MPSLPAQELCAHIFKEKYAAPGETSILDVQQRVAKALANTTEMEKSFLQTQLDGFIPAGRINSAAGMDRVATMINCFVQPVADTMTGQKDGLPGIMESLAQATETMRRGGGVGYDFSLIRPMGAHVKGTDSTASGPVSYMRVFDRACQTVESAGSRRGAQMGVLRIDHPDIELFIDSKKAPDFKTLGLDEAEEQQFLRMMRNKMGFGWAVRGAFAQLSQFNISVGVTTSFMEAVEQDLDFDLVHEAPPREPARKVVGEDGIERHVYRTVKARYLWEKIMKNTYESADPGILFIDTINETNNLRYCEVIRATNPCGEQNLPDYGCCCLGAMNLYRYVKNPFTD
;
A
#
# COMPACT_ATOMS: atom_id res chain seq x y z
N MET A 1 28.14 -18.37 22.99
CA MET A 1 27.78 -19.28 21.89
C MET A 1 28.79 -19.12 20.77
N PRO A 2 29.24 -20.20 20.12
CA PRO A 2 30.18 -20.10 19.00
C PRO A 2 29.57 -19.24 17.88
N SER A 3 30.33 -18.30 17.33
CA SER A 3 29.84 -17.48 16.21
C SER A 3 29.69 -18.38 14.99
N LEU A 4 28.49 -18.49 14.46
CA LEU A 4 28.27 -19.13 13.17
C LEU A 4 29.11 -18.41 12.11
N PRO A 5 29.74 -19.13 11.17
CA PRO A 5 30.46 -18.50 10.08
C PRO A 5 29.51 -17.62 9.27
N ALA A 6 30.01 -16.47 8.82
CA ALA A 6 29.23 -15.57 7.98
C ALA A 6 28.82 -16.28 6.68
N GLN A 7 27.53 -16.22 6.35
CA GLN A 7 27.02 -16.78 5.11
C GLN A 7 27.47 -15.91 3.93
N GLU A 8 27.93 -16.53 2.85
CA GLU A 8 28.41 -15.83 1.64
C GLU A 8 27.37 -14.86 1.07
N LEU A 9 26.09 -15.28 1.05
CA LEU A 9 24.98 -14.44 0.60
C LEU A 9 24.85 -13.15 1.44
N CYS A 10 25.05 -13.22 2.75
CA CYS A 10 25.01 -12.05 3.61
C CYS A 10 26.13 -11.07 3.27
N ALA A 11 27.33 -11.57 2.97
CA ALA A 11 28.45 -10.75 2.55
C ALA A 11 28.20 -10.06 1.19
N HIS A 12 27.58 -10.76 0.24
CA HIS A 12 27.17 -10.16 -1.04
C HIS A 12 26.10 -9.08 -0.87
N ILE A 13 25.04 -9.36 -0.09
CA ILE A 13 23.98 -8.37 0.18
C ILE A 13 24.54 -7.15 0.90
N PHE A 14 25.44 -7.35 1.88
CA PHE A 14 26.13 -6.26 2.58
C PHE A 14 26.85 -5.33 1.60
N LYS A 15 27.70 -5.90 0.73
CA LYS A 15 28.48 -5.13 -0.25
C LYS A 15 27.59 -4.44 -1.27
N GLU A 16 26.54 -5.11 -1.76
CA GLU A 16 25.70 -4.58 -2.82
C GLU A 16 24.72 -3.50 -2.33
N LYS A 17 24.16 -3.66 -1.13
CA LYS A 17 23.02 -2.84 -0.68
C LYS A 17 23.34 -1.84 0.44
N TYR A 18 24.40 -2.05 1.22
CA TYR A 18 24.62 -1.30 2.47
C TYR A 18 26.00 -0.64 2.59
N ALA A 19 27.06 -1.29 2.11
CA ALA A 19 28.41 -0.75 2.18
C ALA A 19 28.58 0.49 1.28
N ALA A 20 29.10 1.57 1.85
CA ALA A 20 29.58 2.73 1.12
C ALA A 20 30.94 2.44 0.47
N PRO A 21 31.38 3.26 -0.52
CA PRO A 21 32.72 3.14 -1.08
C PRO A 21 33.80 3.17 0.02
N GLY A 22 34.59 2.11 0.12
CA GLY A 22 35.65 1.96 1.12
C GLY A 22 35.24 1.22 2.40
N GLU A 23 33.94 0.97 2.63
CA GLU A 23 33.48 0.16 3.76
C GLU A 23 33.65 -1.34 3.46
N THR A 24 34.21 -2.07 4.41
CA THR A 24 34.53 -3.50 4.26
C THR A 24 33.88 -4.37 5.33
N SER A 25 33.42 -3.76 6.42
CA SER A 25 32.84 -4.44 7.57
C SER A 25 31.48 -3.87 7.99
N ILE A 26 30.69 -4.68 8.69
CA ILE A 26 29.43 -4.23 9.30
C ILE A 26 29.68 -3.08 10.29
N LEU A 27 30.81 -3.11 11.00
CA LEU A 27 31.18 -2.07 11.96
C LEU A 27 31.37 -0.71 11.27
N ASP A 28 31.93 -0.69 10.06
CA ASP A 28 32.13 0.55 9.30
C ASP A 28 30.77 1.23 9.02
N VAL A 29 29.78 0.45 8.56
CA VAL A 29 28.40 0.92 8.36
C VAL A 29 27.80 1.43 9.67
N GLN A 30 27.94 0.67 10.77
CA GLN A 30 27.40 1.06 12.07
C GLN A 30 28.00 2.37 12.58
N GLN A 31 29.30 2.58 12.37
CA GLN A 31 30.01 3.82 12.71
C GLN A 31 29.54 4.99 11.85
N ARG A 32 29.44 4.81 10.52
CA ARG A 32 28.89 5.85 9.63
C ARG A 32 27.47 6.24 10.03
N VAL A 33 26.61 5.25 10.26
CA VAL A 33 25.21 5.49 10.66
C VAL A 33 25.15 6.20 12.01
N ALA A 34 25.92 5.74 13.01
CA ALA A 34 25.95 6.38 14.32
C ALA A 34 26.40 7.85 14.24
N LYS A 35 27.47 8.11 13.48
CA LYS A 35 27.99 9.47 13.26
C LYS A 35 26.99 10.35 12.51
N ALA A 36 26.32 9.81 11.50
CA ALA A 36 25.35 10.55 10.69
C ALA A 36 24.07 10.91 11.45
N LEU A 37 23.66 10.10 12.43
CA LEU A 37 22.47 10.33 13.25
C LEU A 37 22.74 11.17 14.51
N ALA A 38 23.99 11.28 14.93
CA ALA A 38 24.37 11.94 16.16
C ALA A 38 24.57 13.45 15.99
N ASN A 39 24.08 14.22 16.98
CA ASN A 39 24.39 15.65 17.09
C ASN A 39 25.61 15.93 18.00
N THR A 40 25.99 14.96 18.84
CA THR A 40 27.11 15.06 19.78
C THR A 40 27.94 13.78 19.79
N THR A 41 29.17 13.85 20.27
CA THR A 41 30.06 12.69 20.39
C THR A 41 29.52 11.66 21.38
N GLU A 42 28.80 12.09 22.43
CA GLU A 42 28.13 11.19 23.38
C GLU A 42 26.98 10.43 22.71
N MET A 43 26.19 11.09 21.87
CA MET A 43 25.13 10.44 21.09
C MET A 43 25.71 9.46 20.07
N GLU A 44 26.81 9.80 19.41
CA GLU A 44 27.48 8.91 18.46
C GLU A 44 27.90 7.60 19.14
N LYS A 45 28.56 7.70 20.30
CA LYS A 45 28.94 6.53 21.11
C LYS A 45 27.72 5.71 21.53
N SER A 46 26.65 6.38 21.97
CA SER A 46 25.40 5.72 22.37
C SER A 46 24.73 4.97 21.22
N PHE A 47 24.63 5.58 20.03
CA PHE A 47 24.06 4.95 18.85
C PHE A 47 24.90 3.76 18.37
N LEU A 48 26.23 3.89 18.36
CA LEU A 48 27.10 2.78 18.01
C LEU A 48 26.94 1.62 19.01
N GLN A 49 26.97 1.91 20.31
CA GLN A 49 26.80 0.90 21.34
C GLN A 49 25.45 0.18 21.22
N THR A 50 24.37 0.93 21.02
CA THR A 50 23.01 0.37 20.83
C THR A 50 22.96 -0.59 19.63
N GLN A 51 23.65 -0.26 18.54
CA GLN A 51 23.75 -1.15 17.39
C GLN A 51 24.56 -2.42 17.68
N LEU A 52 25.69 -2.28 18.39
CA LEU A 52 26.52 -3.41 18.82
C LEU A 52 25.77 -4.34 19.78
N ASP A 53 24.86 -3.79 20.59
CA ASP A 53 24.01 -4.55 21.52
C ASP A 53 22.84 -5.25 20.83
N GLY A 54 22.63 -5.02 19.53
CA GLY A 54 21.70 -5.81 18.71
C GLY A 54 20.56 -5.04 18.09
N PHE A 55 20.49 -3.72 18.27
CA PHE A 55 19.58 -2.91 17.48
C PHE A 55 20.10 -2.80 16.03
N ILE A 56 19.20 -2.97 15.07
CA ILE A 56 19.51 -2.89 13.64
C ILE A 56 18.59 -1.81 13.06
N PRO A 57 19.11 -0.62 12.71
CA PRO A 57 18.33 0.39 12.01
C PRO A 57 17.76 -0.18 10.71
N ALA A 58 16.65 0.36 10.22
CA ALA A 58 16.08 -0.14 8.99
C ALA A 58 17.01 0.02 7.78
N GLY A 59 16.77 -0.78 6.73
CA GLY A 59 17.66 -0.83 5.57
C GLY A 59 17.86 0.53 4.86
N ARG A 60 16.87 1.43 4.89
CA ARG A 60 17.01 2.79 4.35
C ARG A 60 17.99 3.63 5.18
N ILE A 61 17.92 3.56 6.50
CA ILE A 61 18.89 4.21 7.39
C ILE A 61 20.30 3.68 7.12
N ASN A 62 20.50 2.35 7.14
CA ASN A 62 21.83 1.76 6.93
C ASN A 62 22.44 2.12 5.56
N SER A 63 21.61 2.17 4.53
CA SER A 63 22.10 2.44 3.18
C SER A 63 22.28 3.94 2.90
N ALA A 64 21.53 4.84 3.53
CA ALA A 64 21.50 6.27 3.18
C ALA A 64 22.15 7.21 4.20
N ALA A 65 22.20 6.87 5.49
CA ALA A 65 22.76 7.74 6.52
C ALA A 65 24.25 8.02 6.24
N GLY A 66 24.66 9.29 6.23
CA GLY A 66 26.05 9.69 5.98
C GLY A 66 26.50 9.53 4.53
N MET A 67 25.58 9.38 3.58
CA MET A 67 25.86 9.32 2.15
C MET A 67 25.44 10.62 1.45
N ASP A 68 26.14 11.01 0.39
CA ASP A 68 25.83 12.24 -0.39
C ASP A 68 24.63 12.10 -1.35
N ARG A 69 24.00 10.92 -1.41
CA ARG A 69 22.92 10.64 -2.35
C ARG A 69 21.57 11.19 -1.87
N VAL A 70 20.74 11.66 -2.79
CA VAL A 70 19.37 12.12 -2.51
C VAL A 70 18.44 10.92 -2.32
N ALA A 71 18.43 10.36 -1.12
CA ALA A 71 17.56 9.25 -0.72
C ALA A 71 16.95 9.53 0.66
N THR A 72 15.75 9.01 0.91
CA THR A 72 15.13 9.08 2.25
C THR A 72 15.75 8.04 3.19
N MET A 73 15.90 8.40 4.47
CA MET A 73 16.21 7.45 5.54
C MET A 73 14.95 6.78 6.10
N ILE A 74 13.77 7.28 5.76
CA ILE A 74 12.47 6.73 6.15
C ILE A 74 12.04 5.66 5.14
N ASN A 75 11.47 4.56 5.61
CA ASN A 75 11.15 3.41 4.78
C ASN A 75 9.90 3.60 3.93
N CYS A 76 8.83 4.06 4.57
CA CYS A 76 7.51 4.13 3.96
C CYS A 76 6.70 5.31 4.47
N PHE A 77 5.67 5.66 3.73
CA PHE A 77 4.77 6.77 4.01
C PHE A 77 3.33 6.35 3.70
N VAL A 78 2.35 7.05 4.29
CA VAL A 78 0.95 7.03 3.84
C VAL A 78 0.63 8.39 3.24
N GLN A 79 -0.02 8.40 2.08
CA GLN A 79 -0.40 9.62 1.38
C GLN A 79 -1.91 9.65 1.12
N PRO A 80 -2.57 10.78 1.40
CA PRO A 80 -3.99 10.96 1.06
C PRO A 80 -4.19 11.06 -0.44
N VAL A 81 -5.39 10.70 -0.90
CA VAL A 81 -5.85 10.95 -2.27
C VAL A 81 -7.28 11.49 -2.22
N ALA A 82 -7.47 12.77 -2.54
CA ALA A 82 -8.77 13.40 -2.53
C ALA A 82 -9.56 13.15 -3.82
N ASP A 83 -10.89 13.26 -3.72
CA ASP A 83 -11.82 13.16 -4.85
C ASP A 83 -11.89 14.45 -5.70
N THR A 84 -10.74 14.84 -6.24
CA THR A 84 -10.59 15.89 -7.24
C THR A 84 -9.40 15.57 -8.14
N MET A 85 -9.47 15.93 -9.44
CA MET A 85 -8.38 15.65 -10.37
C MET A 85 -7.12 16.44 -10.05
N THR A 86 -7.27 17.74 -9.80
CA THR A 86 -6.19 18.68 -9.50
C THR A 86 -6.57 19.59 -8.34
N GLY A 87 -5.57 20.25 -7.75
CA GLY A 87 -5.73 21.14 -6.61
C GLY A 87 -5.89 20.38 -5.30
N GLN A 88 -6.85 20.82 -4.49
CA GLN A 88 -7.13 20.23 -3.18
C GLN A 88 -8.64 20.17 -2.94
N LYS A 89 -9.07 19.20 -2.14
CA LYS A 89 -10.44 19.08 -1.64
C LYS A 89 -10.37 18.70 -0.17
N ASP A 90 -11.05 19.46 0.68
CA ASP A 90 -11.08 19.24 2.14
C ASP A 90 -9.68 19.19 2.79
N GLY A 91 -8.75 20.01 2.29
CA GLY A 91 -7.36 20.06 2.75
C GLY A 91 -6.47 18.93 2.23
N LEU A 92 -7.01 17.97 1.48
CA LEU A 92 -6.29 16.84 0.91
C LEU A 92 -5.90 17.12 -0.55
N PRO A 93 -4.72 16.65 -1.01
CA PRO A 93 -4.28 16.78 -2.39
C PRO A 93 -5.19 16.03 -3.38
N GLY A 94 -5.38 16.60 -4.56
CA GLY A 94 -6.03 15.92 -5.68
C GLY A 94 -5.24 14.71 -6.18
N ILE A 95 -5.84 13.96 -7.09
CA ILE A 95 -5.30 12.71 -7.64
C ILE A 95 -3.93 12.94 -8.29
N MET A 96 -3.78 14.00 -9.08
CA MET A 96 -2.52 14.26 -9.81
C MET A 96 -1.43 14.80 -8.89
N GLU A 97 -1.76 15.63 -7.90
CA GLU A 97 -0.82 16.10 -6.88
C GLU A 97 -0.33 14.94 -6.01
N SER A 98 -1.24 14.05 -5.61
CA SER A 98 -0.92 12.84 -4.84
C SER A 98 0.00 11.91 -5.64
N LEU A 99 -0.27 11.72 -6.94
CA LEU A 99 0.59 10.95 -7.84
C LEU A 99 2.00 11.56 -7.97
N ALA A 100 2.11 12.88 -8.06
CA ALA A 100 3.38 13.57 -8.13
C ALA A 100 4.18 13.42 -6.82
N GLN A 101 3.52 13.58 -5.67
CA GLN A 101 4.12 13.39 -4.34
C GLN A 101 4.57 11.93 -4.12
N ALA A 102 3.77 10.97 -4.55
CA ALA A 102 4.07 9.54 -4.53
C ALA A 102 5.30 9.21 -5.38
N THR A 103 5.32 9.73 -6.60
CA THR A 103 6.42 9.55 -7.55
C THR A 103 7.74 10.05 -6.97
N GLU A 104 7.74 11.24 -6.36
CA GLU A 104 8.94 11.78 -5.71
C GLU A 104 9.38 10.93 -4.51
N THR A 105 8.41 10.44 -3.73
CA THR A 105 8.69 9.56 -2.59
C THR A 105 9.36 8.26 -3.03
N MET A 106 8.82 7.61 -4.06
CA MET A 106 9.39 6.40 -4.65
C MET A 106 10.75 6.64 -5.29
N ARG A 107 10.94 7.78 -5.97
CA ARG A 107 12.23 8.18 -6.54
C ARG A 107 13.31 8.27 -5.46
N ARG A 108 12.96 8.79 -4.27
CA ARG A 108 13.85 8.83 -3.09
C ARG A 108 13.99 7.49 -2.36
N GLY A 109 13.21 6.48 -2.75
CA GLY A 109 13.24 5.13 -2.19
C GLY A 109 12.16 4.81 -1.15
N GLY A 110 11.24 5.72 -0.86
CA GLY A 110 10.12 5.44 0.04
C GLY A 110 9.05 4.56 -0.62
N GLY A 111 8.50 3.60 0.12
CA GLY A 111 7.23 2.96 -0.26
C GLY A 111 6.04 3.82 0.16
N VAL A 112 4.88 3.66 -0.50
CA VAL A 112 3.72 4.53 -0.25
C VAL A 112 2.41 3.73 -0.11
N GLY A 113 1.65 4.00 0.94
CA GLY A 113 0.28 3.52 1.09
C GLY A 113 -0.75 4.60 0.79
N TYR A 114 -1.92 4.21 0.33
CA TYR A 114 -3.04 5.11 -0.02
C TYR A 114 -4.36 4.53 0.44
N ASP A 115 -5.28 5.41 0.84
CA ASP A 115 -6.71 5.12 0.85
C ASP A 115 -7.35 5.70 -0.41
N PHE A 116 -8.00 4.87 -1.21
CA PHE A 116 -8.73 5.29 -2.40
C PHE A 116 -10.24 5.42 -2.16
N SER A 117 -10.71 5.20 -0.93
CA SER A 117 -12.15 5.18 -0.59
C SER A 117 -12.86 6.52 -0.72
N LEU A 118 -12.12 7.63 -0.73
CA LEU A 118 -12.69 8.96 -0.95
C LEU A 118 -13.04 9.20 -2.41
N ILE A 119 -12.34 8.56 -3.35
CA ILE A 119 -12.55 8.75 -4.78
C ILE A 119 -13.92 8.20 -5.15
N ARG A 120 -14.73 9.04 -5.81
CA ARG A 120 -16.09 8.64 -6.17
C ARG A 120 -16.13 7.38 -7.05
N PRO A 121 -17.18 6.54 -6.92
CA PRO A 121 -17.30 5.31 -7.67
C PRO A 121 -17.40 5.51 -9.18
N MET A 122 -17.07 4.47 -9.92
CA MET A 122 -17.37 4.37 -11.33
C MET A 122 -18.87 4.58 -11.56
N GLY A 123 -19.23 5.40 -12.55
CA GLY A 123 -20.64 5.71 -12.81
C GLY A 123 -21.18 6.94 -12.07
N ALA A 124 -20.49 7.44 -11.03
CA ALA A 124 -20.93 8.61 -10.27
C ALA A 124 -20.96 9.89 -11.14
N HIS A 125 -21.84 10.82 -10.80
CA HIS A 125 -21.98 12.08 -11.55
C HIS A 125 -20.85 13.06 -11.23
N VAL A 126 -20.22 13.61 -12.26
CA VAL A 126 -19.20 14.66 -12.13
C VAL A 126 -19.80 16.02 -12.48
N LYS A 127 -20.27 16.74 -11.47
CA LYS A 127 -20.99 18.02 -11.63
C LYS A 127 -20.28 19.04 -12.53
N GLY A 128 -18.96 19.20 -12.39
CA GLY A 128 -18.20 20.23 -13.10
C GLY A 128 -18.07 20.03 -14.61
N THR A 129 -18.11 18.77 -15.07
CA THR A 129 -17.92 18.40 -16.49
C THR A 129 -19.12 17.69 -17.09
N ASP A 130 -20.21 17.56 -16.31
CA ASP A 130 -21.40 16.77 -16.62
C ASP A 130 -21.10 15.36 -17.18
N SER A 131 -20.06 14.72 -16.62
CA SER A 131 -19.55 13.45 -17.10
C SER A 131 -19.72 12.33 -16.06
N THR A 132 -19.26 11.14 -16.42
CA THR A 132 -19.27 9.94 -15.57
C THR A 132 -17.88 9.71 -14.99
N ALA A 133 -17.81 9.42 -13.70
CA ALA A 133 -16.55 9.10 -13.05
C ALA A 133 -16.01 7.73 -13.46
N SER A 134 -14.69 7.62 -13.53
CA SER A 134 -13.98 6.37 -13.87
C SER A 134 -13.77 5.42 -12.69
N GLY A 135 -13.99 5.88 -11.45
CA GLY A 135 -13.81 5.11 -10.22
C GLY A 135 -12.35 4.99 -9.73
N PRO A 136 -12.13 4.65 -8.44
CA PRO A 136 -10.81 4.49 -7.84
C PRO A 136 -9.89 3.53 -8.58
N VAL A 137 -10.36 2.34 -8.97
CA VAL A 137 -9.51 1.33 -9.62
C VAL A 137 -8.92 1.82 -10.94
N SER A 138 -9.64 2.67 -11.68
CA SER A 138 -9.11 3.30 -12.89
C SER A 138 -7.95 4.24 -12.59
N TYR A 139 -8.03 5.03 -11.52
CA TYR A 139 -6.94 5.93 -11.12
C TYR A 139 -5.77 5.16 -10.51
N MET A 140 -6.01 4.08 -9.76
CA MET A 140 -4.96 3.20 -9.27
C MET A 140 -4.08 2.66 -10.41
N ARG A 141 -4.64 2.40 -11.59
CA ARG A 141 -3.83 2.02 -12.77
C ARG A 141 -2.85 3.09 -13.21
N VAL A 142 -3.16 4.38 -13.02
CA VAL A 142 -2.22 5.48 -13.30
C VAL A 142 -1.06 5.44 -12.31
N PHE A 143 -1.35 5.22 -11.02
CA PHE A 143 -0.33 5.06 -9.98
C PHE A 143 0.54 3.81 -10.21
N ASP A 144 -0.07 2.70 -10.62
CA ASP A 144 0.62 1.45 -10.96
C ASP A 144 1.64 1.67 -12.07
N ARG A 145 1.25 2.39 -13.13
CA ARG A 145 2.14 2.72 -14.25
C ARG A 145 3.24 3.70 -13.86
N ALA A 146 2.92 4.71 -13.07
CA ALA A 146 3.93 5.62 -12.56
C ALA A 146 5.00 4.88 -11.74
N CYS A 147 4.60 3.99 -10.84
CA CYS A 147 5.52 3.14 -10.07
C CYS A 147 6.35 2.21 -10.96
N GLN A 148 5.77 1.67 -12.04
CA GLN A 148 6.50 0.85 -13.00
C GLN A 148 7.61 1.66 -13.73
N THR A 149 7.35 2.93 -14.01
CA THR A 149 8.31 3.82 -14.70
C THR A 149 9.38 4.38 -13.76
N VAL A 150 9.02 4.63 -12.49
CA VAL A 150 9.92 5.23 -11.51
C VAL A 150 10.80 4.13 -10.91
N GLU A 151 12.01 3.99 -11.45
CA GLU A 151 13.05 3.18 -10.79
C GLU A 151 13.43 3.85 -9.47
N SER A 152 13.25 3.16 -8.34
CA SER A 152 13.65 3.71 -7.04
C SER A 152 15.18 3.75 -6.94
N ALA A 153 15.72 4.80 -6.31
CA ALA A 153 17.15 4.97 -6.10
C ALA A 153 17.79 3.66 -5.56
N GLY A 154 18.61 3.03 -6.41
CA GLY A 154 19.40 1.84 -6.06
C GLY A 154 18.74 0.49 -6.37
N SER A 155 18.24 0.28 -7.59
CA SER A 155 17.92 -1.04 -8.21
C SER A 155 16.64 -1.76 -7.75
N ARG A 156 15.73 -1.13 -7.00
CA ARG A 156 14.44 -1.75 -6.62
C ARG A 156 13.26 -1.04 -7.27
N ARG A 157 12.19 -1.79 -7.57
CA ARG A 157 10.89 -1.20 -7.94
C ARG A 157 10.23 -0.58 -6.69
N GLY A 158 9.47 0.49 -6.88
CA GLY A 158 8.65 1.07 -5.81
C GLY A 158 7.65 0.04 -5.27
N ALA A 159 7.29 0.15 -3.99
CA ALA A 159 6.26 -0.68 -3.37
C ALA A 159 5.10 0.21 -2.96
N GLN A 160 3.88 -0.20 -3.32
CA GLN A 160 2.66 0.55 -3.02
C GLN A 160 1.64 -0.31 -2.27
N MET A 161 0.88 0.30 -1.36
CA MET A 161 -0.32 -0.29 -0.75
C MET A 161 -1.55 0.51 -1.19
N GLY A 162 -2.56 -0.17 -1.72
CA GLY A 162 -3.86 0.42 -2.01
C GLY A 162 -4.89 -0.12 -1.03
N VAL A 163 -5.63 0.76 -0.37
CA VAL A 163 -6.74 0.39 0.51
C VAL A 163 -8.05 0.89 -0.08
N LEU A 164 -9.09 0.05 0.03
CA LEU A 164 -10.47 0.44 -0.26
C LEU A 164 -11.39 -0.10 0.84
N ARG A 165 -12.27 0.75 1.38
CA ARG A 165 -13.23 0.39 2.42
C ARG A 165 -14.28 -0.58 1.87
N ILE A 166 -14.68 -1.56 2.68
CA ILE A 166 -15.54 -2.69 2.27
C ILE A 166 -16.91 -2.27 1.73
N ASP A 167 -17.42 -1.11 2.12
CA ASP A 167 -18.70 -0.57 1.65
C ASP A 167 -18.57 0.34 0.43
N HIS A 168 -17.37 0.51 -0.14
CA HIS A 168 -17.21 1.28 -1.37
C HIS A 168 -17.92 0.57 -2.56
N PRO A 169 -18.71 1.27 -3.41
CA PRO A 169 -19.43 0.64 -4.53
C PRO A 169 -18.58 -0.13 -5.55
N ASP A 170 -17.32 0.27 -5.72
CA ASP A 170 -16.35 -0.42 -6.58
C ASP A 170 -15.55 -1.54 -5.86
N ILE A 171 -15.95 -1.96 -4.65
CA ILE A 171 -15.19 -2.94 -3.85
C ILE A 171 -14.97 -4.27 -4.57
N GLU A 172 -15.96 -4.76 -5.31
CA GLU A 172 -15.83 -6.01 -6.06
C GLU A 172 -14.78 -5.90 -7.17
N LEU A 173 -14.76 -4.77 -7.88
CA LEU A 173 -13.76 -4.49 -8.91
C LEU A 173 -12.36 -4.37 -8.31
N PHE A 174 -12.25 -3.79 -7.11
CA PHE A 174 -11.01 -3.70 -6.37
C PHE A 174 -10.50 -5.08 -5.90
N ILE A 175 -11.36 -5.92 -5.34
CA ILE A 175 -11.02 -7.29 -4.91
C ILE A 175 -10.47 -8.10 -6.09
N ASP A 176 -11.10 -8.00 -7.27
CA ASP A 176 -10.66 -8.73 -8.46
C ASP A 176 -9.54 -8.02 -9.26
N SER A 177 -9.03 -6.86 -8.80
CA SER A 177 -8.13 -5.99 -9.59
C SER A 177 -6.74 -6.57 -9.88
N LYS A 178 -6.38 -7.67 -9.21
CA LYS A 178 -5.14 -8.43 -9.44
C LYS A 178 -5.37 -9.77 -10.15
N LYS A 179 -6.63 -10.18 -10.38
CA LYS A 179 -6.91 -11.46 -11.05
C LYS A 179 -6.40 -11.48 -12.47
N ALA A 180 -5.83 -12.61 -12.88
CA ALA A 180 -5.62 -12.89 -14.29
C ALA A 180 -6.98 -13.01 -14.97
N PRO A 181 -7.13 -12.49 -16.20
CA PRO A 181 -8.30 -12.82 -16.99
C PRO A 181 -8.38 -14.33 -17.12
N ASP A 182 -9.42 -14.94 -16.56
CA ASP A 182 -9.68 -16.36 -16.76
C ASP A 182 -10.45 -16.53 -18.07
N PHE A 183 -9.70 -16.69 -19.16
CA PHE A 183 -10.24 -16.83 -20.49
C PHE A 183 -11.08 -18.10 -20.66
N LYS A 184 -10.86 -19.15 -19.85
CA LYS A 184 -11.68 -20.37 -19.86
C LYS A 184 -13.09 -20.10 -19.34
N THR A 185 -13.21 -19.27 -18.30
CA THR A 185 -14.51 -18.84 -17.77
C THR A 185 -15.25 -17.88 -18.73
N LEU A 186 -14.52 -17.23 -19.64
CA LEU A 186 -15.07 -16.43 -20.75
C LEU A 186 -15.42 -17.27 -22.00
N GLY A 187 -15.28 -18.59 -21.93
CA GLY A 187 -15.60 -19.52 -23.02
C GLY A 187 -14.57 -19.55 -24.15
N LEU A 188 -13.34 -19.07 -23.90
CA LEU A 188 -12.25 -19.14 -24.87
C LEU A 188 -11.35 -20.34 -24.59
N ASP A 189 -11.00 -21.08 -25.64
CA ASP A 189 -9.97 -22.13 -25.57
C ASP A 189 -8.54 -21.54 -25.59
N GLU A 190 -7.53 -22.39 -25.38
CA GLU A 190 -6.12 -21.94 -25.32
C GLU A 190 -5.62 -21.34 -26.65
N ALA A 191 -6.17 -21.74 -27.79
CA ALA A 191 -5.80 -21.17 -29.08
C ALA A 191 -6.46 -19.80 -29.29
N GLU A 192 -7.73 -19.67 -28.89
CA GLU A 192 -8.51 -18.42 -28.90
C GLU A 192 -7.93 -17.38 -27.94
N GLU A 193 -7.48 -17.79 -26.75
CA GLU A 193 -6.74 -16.95 -25.81
C GLU A 193 -5.48 -16.38 -26.47
N GLN A 194 -4.65 -17.24 -27.06
CA GLN A 194 -3.40 -16.80 -27.70
C GLN A 194 -3.65 -15.88 -28.91
N GLN A 195 -4.72 -16.12 -29.66
CA GLN A 195 -5.15 -15.28 -30.76
C GLN A 195 -5.69 -13.93 -30.26
N PHE A 196 -6.45 -13.93 -29.16
CA PHE A 196 -6.95 -12.73 -28.50
C PHE A 196 -5.81 -11.87 -27.96
N LEU A 197 -4.84 -12.46 -27.25
CA LEU A 197 -3.64 -11.79 -26.75
C LEU A 197 -2.78 -11.21 -27.89
N ARG A 198 -2.65 -11.92 -29.02
CA ARG A 198 -1.99 -11.40 -30.23
C ARG A 198 -2.74 -10.21 -30.84
N MET A 199 -4.07 -10.28 -30.93
CA MET A 199 -4.89 -9.16 -31.40
C MET A 199 -4.74 -7.93 -30.49
N MET A 200 -4.76 -8.13 -29.18
CA MET A 200 -4.55 -7.06 -28.21
C MET A 200 -3.18 -6.38 -28.36
N ARG A 201 -2.14 -7.12 -28.75
CA ARG A 201 -0.81 -6.54 -29.04
C ARG A 201 -0.77 -5.71 -30.33
N ASN A 202 -1.49 -6.13 -31.37
CA ASN A 202 -1.30 -5.60 -32.73
C ASN A 202 -2.32 -4.50 -33.15
N LYS A 203 -3.46 -4.32 -32.46
CA LYS A 203 -4.43 -3.24 -32.77
C LYS A 203 -4.32 -2.07 -31.81
N MET A 204 -3.83 -0.94 -32.32
CA MET A 204 -3.46 0.26 -31.55
C MET A 204 -4.64 1.01 -30.90
N GLY A 205 -5.88 0.84 -31.40
CA GLY A 205 -7.09 1.52 -30.87
C GLY A 205 -8.05 0.63 -30.05
N PHE A 206 -8.35 -0.58 -30.53
CA PHE A 206 -9.20 -1.55 -29.83
C PHE A 206 -8.53 -2.11 -28.57
N GLY A 207 -7.19 -2.08 -28.53
CA GLY A 207 -6.40 -2.59 -27.42
C GLY A 207 -6.57 -1.80 -26.13
N TRP A 208 -6.84 -0.49 -26.12
CA TRP A 208 -6.82 0.29 -24.87
C TRP A 208 -7.99 -0.02 -23.94
N ALA A 209 -9.24 -0.09 -24.44
CA ALA A 209 -10.41 -0.41 -23.62
C ALA A 209 -10.34 -1.83 -23.02
N VAL A 210 -9.87 -2.79 -23.83
CA VAL A 210 -9.69 -4.19 -23.43
C VAL A 210 -8.46 -4.38 -22.54
N ARG A 211 -7.34 -3.72 -22.84
CA ARG A 211 -6.16 -3.69 -21.95
C ARG A 211 -6.47 -3.01 -20.63
N GLY A 212 -7.32 -1.99 -20.61
CA GLY A 212 -7.86 -1.40 -19.40
C GLY A 212 -8.65 -2.43 -18.60
N ALA A 213 -9.61 -3.12 -19.23
CA ALA A 213 -10.39 -4.18 -18.59
C ALA A 213 -9.53 -5.31 -17.98
N PHE A 214 -8.36 -5.61 -18.58
CA PHE A 214 -7.44 -6.66 -18.14
C PHE A 214 -6.12 -6.15 -17.53
N ALA A 215 -6.00 -4.85 -17.26
CA ALA A 215 -4.81 -4.28 -16.63
C ALA A 215 -4.87 -4.56 -15.13
N GLN A 216 -4.11 -5.57 -14.73
CA GLN A 216 -3.88 -5.90 -13.32
C GLN A 216 -3.07 -4.82 -12.63
N LEU A 217 -3.39 -4.59 -11.36
CA LEU A 217 -2.52 -3.86 -10.44
C LEU A 217 -1.33 -4.76 -10.08
N SER A 218 -0.17 -4.50 -10.67
CA SER A 218 1.02 -5.34 -10.54
C SER A 218 2.05 -4.78 -9.55
N GLN A 219 1.97 -3.49 -9.26
CA GLN A 219 2.88 -2.75 -8.39
C GLN A 219 2.23 -2.39 -7.04
N PHE A 220 1.02 -2.90 -6.78
CA PHE A 220 0.30 -2.73 -5.52
C PHE A 220 0.22 -4.05 -4.75
N ASN A 221 0.44 -3.99 -3.45
CA ASN A 221 -0.31 -4.80 -2.51
C ASN A 221 -1.67 -4.14 -2.31
N ILE A 222 -2.74 -4.91 -2.23
CA ILE A 222 -4.09 -4.35 -2.01
C ILE A 222 -4.66 -4.91 -0.71
N SER A 223 -5.40 -4.09 0.02
CA SER A 223 -6.09 -4.53 1.24
C SER A 223 -7.47 -3.91 1.34
N VAL A 224 -8.40 -4.68 1.90
CA VAL A 224 -9.75 -4.21 2.17
C VAL A 224 -9.82 -3.65 3.59
N GLY A 225 -10.29 -2.41 3.71
CA GLY A 225 -10.64 -1.80 5.00
C GLY A 225 -11.98 -2.36 5.47
N VAL A 226 -11.95 -3.38 6.30
CA VAL A 226 -13.12 -4.08 6.85
C VAL A 226 -13.62 -3.36 8.10
N THR A 227 -14.93 -3.07 8.14
CA THR A 227 -15.61 -2.49 9.29
C THR A 227 -16.17 -3.56 10.22
N THR A 228 -16.38 -3.20 11.49
CA THR A 228 -17.06 -4.04 12.49
C THR A 228 -18.47 -4.41 12.02
N SER A 229 -19.24 -3.44 11.54
CA SER A 229 -20.59 -3.64 11.01
C SER A 229 -20.65 -4.63 9.83
N PHE A 230 -19.62 -4.67 8.99
CA PHE A 230 -19.54 -5.67 7.92
C PHE A 230 -19.31 -7.07 8.49
N MET A 231 -18.39 -7.23 9.46
CA MET A 231 -18.13 -8.53 10.08
C MET A 231 -19.36 -9.07 10.81
N GLU A 232 -20.08 -8.22 11.52
CA GLU A 232 -21.37 -8.58 12.14
C GLU A 232 -22.39 -9.04 11.08
N ALA A 233 -22.47 -8.34 9.94
CA ALA A 233 -23.34 -8.73 8.83
C ALA A 233 -22.92 -10.07 8.20
N VAL A 234 -21.62 -10.37 8.12
CA VAL A 234 -21.11 -11.68 7.64
C VAL A 234 -21.52 -12.80 8.59
N GLU A 235 -21.33 -12.62 9.90
CA GLU A 235 -21.70 -13.62 10.91
C GLU A 235 -23.21 -13.92 10.88
N GLN A 236 -24.02 -12.87 10.79
CA GLN A 236 -25.49 -12.94 10.83
C GLN A 236 -26.16 -13.20 9.47
N ASP A 237 -25.40 -13.35 8.39
CA ASP A 237 -25.91 -13.55 7.01
C ASP A 237 -26.82 -12.42 6.50
N LEU A 238 -26.48 -11.19 6.88
CA LEU A 238 -27.24 -10.00 6.54
C LEU A 238 -26.85 -9.44 5.17
N ASP A 239 -27.74 -8.60 4.68
CA ASP A 239 -27.46 -7.73 3.54
C ASP A 239 -26.56 -6.57 3.98
N PHE A 240 -25.78 -6.04 3.06
CA PHE A 240 -24.79 -5.00 3.28
C PHE A 240 -24.86 -3.97 2.15
N ASP A 241 -24.88 -2.69 2.54
CA ASP A 241 -25.01 -1.59 1.61
C ASP A 241 -23.65 -1.12 1.11
N LEU A 242 -23.55 -0.97 -0.20
CA LEU A 242 -22.43 -0.29 -0.84
C LEU A 242 -22.78 1.18 -1.05
N VAL A 243 -22.00 2.05 -0.42
CA VAL A 243 -22.35 3.44 -0.18
C VAL A 243 -21.21 4.40 -0.50
N HIS A 244 -21.55 5.61 -0.97
CA HIS A 244 -20.59 6.68 -1.15
C HIS A 244 -21.26 8.07 -1.02
N GLU A 245 -20.50 9.10 -0.62
CA GLU A 245 -21.01 10.47 -0.47
C GLU A 245 -21.38 11.13 -1.82
N ALA A 246 -20.61 10.81 -2.86
CA ALA A 246 -20.93 11.23 -4.22
C ALA A 246 -22.26 10.62 -4.69
N PRO A 247 -23.14 11.40 -5.33
CA PRO A 247 -24.41 10.89 -5.82
C PRO A 247 -24.23 10.01 -7.07
N PRO A 248 -24.97 8.90 -7.19
CA PRO A 248 -25.18 8.22 -8.46
C PRO A 248 -26.00 9.12 -9.42
N ARG A 249 -26.02 8.75 -10.71
CA ARG A 249 -26.86 9.45 -11.70
C ARG A 249 -28.35 9.25 -11.45
N GLU A 250 -28.72 8.02 -11.11
CA GLU A 250 -30.09 7.68 -10.77
C GLU A 250 -30.37 8.03 -9.30
N PRO A 251 -31.60 8.45 -8.95
CA PRO A 251 -31.97 8.67 -7.56
C PRO A 251 -31.73 7.43 -6.71
N ALA A 252 -31.00 7.60 -5.61
CA ALA A 252 -30.68 6.55 -4.67
C ALA A 252 -31.17 6.92 -3.26
N ARG A 253 -31.59 5.91 -2.49
CA ARG A 253 -31.83 6.09 -1.06
C ARG A 253 -30.54 6.52 -0.37
N LYS A 254 -30.68 7.26 0.71
CA LYS A 254 -29.56 7.70 1.54
C LYS A 254 -29.57 6.99 2.88
N VAL A 255 -28.40 6.80 3.43
CA VAL A 255 -28.17 6.26 4.78
C VAL A 255 -27.17 7.14 5.51
N VAL A 256 -27.29 7.24 6.82
CA VAL A 256 -26.33 7.96 7.65
C VAL A 256 -25.42 6.92 8.30
N GLY A 257 -24.12 7.02 8.08
CA GLY A 257 -23.13 6.14 8.71
C GLY A 257 -22.99 6.41 10.20
N GLU A 258 -22.29 5.53 10.92
CA GLU A 258 -21.98 5.72 12.34
C GLU A 258 -21.15 6.99 12.61
N ASP A 259 -20.41 7.44 11.59
CA ASP A 259 -19.68 8.70 11.56
C ASP A 259 -20.56 9.94 11.33
N GLY A 260 -21.89 9.76 11.23
CA GLY A 260 -22.84 10.85 10.99
C GLY A 260 -22.85 11.36 9.54
N ILE A 261 -22.07 10.74 8.64
CA ILE A 261 -21.97 11.16 7.25
C ILE A 261 -23.09 10.51 6.43
N GLU A 262 -23.85 11.35 5.73
CA GLU A 262 -24.89 10.90 4.80
C GLU A 262 -24.26 10.38 3.51
N ARG A 263 -24.63 9.16 3.11
CA ARG A 263 -24.15 8.50 1.90
C ARG A 263 -25.29 7.97 1.05
N HIS A 264 -25.07 7.95 -0.26
CA HIS A 264 -25.98 7.35 -1.22
C HIS A 264 -25.72 5.85 -1.33
N VAL A 265 -26.78 5.05 -1.32
CA VAL A 265 -26.69 3.60 -1.53
C VAL A 265 -26.69 3.30 -3.02
N TYR A 266 -25.58 2.77 -3.52
CA TYR A 266 -25.43 2.39 -4.92
C TYR A 266 -26.03 1.01 -5.18
N ARG A 267 -25.83 0.08 -4.24
CA ARG A 267 -26.33 -1.30 -4.32
C ARG A 267 -26.29 -1.96 -2.95
N THR A 268 -27.14 -2.96 -2.75
CA THR A 268 -27.13 -3.83 -1.57
C THR A 268 -26.73 -5.25 -2.01
N VAL A 269 -25.86 -5.90 -1.25
CA VAL A 269 -25.35 -7.26 -1.53
C VAL A 269 -25.37 -8.11 -0.26
N LYS A 270 -25.25 -9.44 -0.38
CA LYS A 270 -25.02 -10.29 0.79
C LYS A 270 -23.61 -10.06 1.35
N ALA A 271 -23.49 -9.86 2.66
CA ALA A 271 -22.18 -9.67 3.28
C ALA A 271 -21.26 -10.89 3.07
N ARG A 272 -21.82 -12.10 3.24
CA ARG A 272 -21.10 -13.36 2.99
C ARG A 272 -20.58 -13.51 1.56
N TYR A 273 -21.33 -13.00 0.57
CA TYR A 273 -20.88 -13.02 -0.81
C TYR A 273 -19.58 -12.22 -1.00
N LEU A 274 -19.48 -11.02 -0.41
CA LEU A 274 -18.24 -10.24 -0.46
C LEU A 274 -17.11 -10.92 0.31
N TRP A 275 -17.40 -11.49 1.48
CA TRP A 275 -16.41 -12.21 2.28
C TRP A 275 -15.84 -13.43 1.54
N GLU A 276 -16.69 -14.26 0.95
CA GLU A 276 -16.27 -15.40 0.12
C GLU A 276 -15.42 -14.95 -1.07
N LYS A 277 -15.80 -13.82 -1.71
CA LYS A 277 -15.02 -13.24 -2.81
C LYS A 277 -13.62 -12.81 -2.36
N ILE A 278 -13.50 -12.17 -1.20
CA ILE A 278 -12.20 -11.81 -0.60
C ILE A 278 -11.39 -13.09 -0.36
N MET A 279 -11.94 -14.04 0.39
CA MET A 279 -11.25 -15.28 0.75
C MET A 279 -10.76 -16.06 -0.47
N LYS A 280 -11.58 -16.15 -1.52
CA LYS A 280 -11.19 -16.82 -2.78
C LYS A 280 -10.03 -16.10 -3.46
N ASN A 281 -10.07 -14.77 -3.58
CA ASN A 281 -8.97 -14.01 -4.18
C ASN A 281 -7.68 -14.13 -3.37
N THR A 282 -7.77 -14.02 -2.03
CA THR A 282 -6.62 -14.14 -1.13
C THR A 282 -6.00 -15.54 -1.24
N TYR A 283 -6.81 -16.60 -1.36
CA TYR A 283 -6.31 -17.95 -1.60
C TYR A 283 -5.62 -18.09 -2.96
N GLU A 284 -6.18 -17.51 -4.03
CA GLU A 284 -5.67 -17.63 -5.40
C GLU A 284 -4.42 -16.76 -5.66
N SER A 285 -4.28 -15.62 -4.99
CA SER A 285 -3.32 -14.58 -5.37
C SER A 285 -2.60 -13.88 -4.21
N ALA A 286 -2.84 -14.31 -2.97
CA ALA A 286 -2.35 -13.69 -1.74
C ALA A 286 -2.84 -12.24 -1.49
N ASP A 287 -3.79 -11.75 -2.31
CA ASP A 287 -4.43 -10.45 -2.20
C ASP A 287 -5.96 -10.59 -2.39
N PRO A 288 -6.79 -9.71 -1.80
CA PRO A 288 -6.38 -8.61 -0.92
C PRO A 288 -6.06 -9.09 0.50
N GLY A 289 -5.22 -8.31 1.19
CA GLY A 289 -5.12 -8.36 2.65
C GLY A 289 -6.36 -7.77 3.33
N ILE A 290 -6.43 -7.90 4.65
CA ILE A 290 -7.52 -7.38 5.48
C ILE A 290 -6.97 -6.41 6.50
N LEU A 291 -7.60 -5.24 6.59
CA LEU A 291 -7.37 -4.24 7.62
C LEU A 291 -8.67 -4.02 8.38
N PHE A 292 -8.73 -4.40 9.65
CA PHE A 292 -9.89 -4.11 10.51
C PHE A 292 -9.86 -2.63 10.91
N ILE A 293 -10.42 -1.78 10.05
CA ILE A 293 -10.17 -0.34 10.09
C ILE A 293 -10.77 0.33 11.34
N ASP A 294 -11.88 -0.21 11.83
CA ASP A 294 -12.53 0.29 13.05
C ASP A 294 -11.67 -0.04 14.28
N THR A 295 -11.19 -1.28 14.40
CA THR A 295 -10.26 -1.68 15.48
C THR A 295 -8.97 -0.87 15.43
N ILE A 296 -8.42 -0.61 14.23
CA ILE A 296 -7.24 0.24 14.05
C ILE A 296 -7.48 1.63 14.65
N ASN A 297 -8.64 2.23 14.40
CA ASN A 297 -8.97 3.57 14.91
C ASN A 297 -9.35 3.56 16.40
N GLU A 298 -10.08 2.56 16.88
CA GLU A 298 -10.43 2.41 18.30
C GLU A 298 -9.20 2.28 19.19
N THR A 299 -8.21 1.49 18.73
CA THR A 299 -6.95 1.25 19.46
C THR A 299 -5.89 2.30 19.20
N ASN A 300 -6.14 3.26 18.30
CA ASN A 300 -5.21 4.36 18.07
C ASN A 300 -5.14 5.28 19.30
N ASN A 301 -3.94 5.49 19.82
CA ASN A 301 -3.67 6.40 20.94
C ASN A 301 -4.00 7.86 20.58
N LEU A 302 -3.96 8.23 19.30
CA LEU A 302 -4.24 9.57 18.79
C LEU A 302 -5.64 9.71 18.17
N ARG A 303 -6.55 8.74 18.38
CA ARG A 303 -7.91 8.72 17.79
C ARG A 303 -8.75 9.98 18.03
N TYR A 304 -8.39 10.80 19.01
CA TYR A 304 -9.08 12.05 19.31
C TYR A 304 -8.73 13.20 18.32
N CYS A 305 -7.66 13.06 17.53
CA CYS A 305 -7.20 14.08 16.59
C CYS A 305 -6.82 13.58 15.20
N GLU A 306 -6.82 12.26 14.96
CA GLU A 306 -6.53 11.69 13.64
C GLU A 306 -7.42 10.48 13.34
N VAL A 307 -7.54 10.18 12.04
CA VAL A 307 -8.23 9.00 11.52
C VAL A 307 -7.26 8.27 10.61
N ILE A 308 -7.08 6.98 10.84
CA ILE A 308 -6.23 6.12 10.03
C ILE A 308 -7.11 5.44 8.98
N ARG A 309 -6.74 5.58 7.71
CA ARG A 309 -7.48 5.03 6.56
C ARG A 309 -6.68 4.01 5.76
N ALA A 310 -5.38 3.97 5.94
CA ALA A 310 -4.48 3.07 5.24
C ALA A 310 -3.26 2.71 6.10
N THR A 311 -2.46 1.79 5.60
CA THR A 311 -1.17 1.40 6.18
C THR A 311 -0.04 1.68 5.20
N ASN A 312 1.19 1.57 5.67
CA ASN A 312 2.34 1.47 4.77
C ASN A 312 2.29 0.17 3.91
N PRO A 313 3.18 0.04 2.88
CA PRO A 313 3.20 -1.09 1.96
C PRO A 313 3.24 -2.51 2.54
N CYS A 314 3.75 -2.70 3.76
CA CYS A 314 3.83 -4.02 4.40
C CYS A 314 2.72 -4.29 5.43
N GLY A 315 1.82 -3.33 5.67
CA GLY A 315 0.66 -3.52 6.54
C GLY A 315 0.95 -3.47 8.04
N GLU A 316 2.18 -3.19 8.45
CA GLU A 316 2.60 -3.23 9.86
C GLU A 316 2.50 -1.89 10.59
N GLN A 317 2.45 -0.78 9.86
CA GLN A 317 2.25 0.56 10.43
C GLN A 317 0.94 1.16 9.93
N ASN A 318 0.01 1.31 10.87
CA ASN A 318 -1.20 2.10 10.74
C ASN A 318 -0.79 3.57 10.87
N LEU A 319 -0.88 4.34 9.78
CA LEU A 319 -0.38 5.72 9.75
C LEU A 319 -1.48 6.68 9.27
N PRO A 320 -1.58 7.88 9.86
CA PRO A 320 -2.43 8.93 9.32
C PRO A 320 -1.86 9.46 7.99
N ASP A 321 -2.62 10.33 7.34
CA ASP A 321 -2.16 11.03 6.14
C ASP A 321 -0.83 11.76 6.39
N TYR A 322 0.12 11.57 5.46
CA TYR A 322 1.51 12.05 5.58
C TYR A 322 2.32 11.44 6.74
N GLY A 323 1.78 10.45 7.44
CA GLY A 323 2.49 9.65 8.42
C GLY A 323 3.64 8.88 7.78
N CYS A 324 4.68 8.62 8.58
CA CYS A 324 5.92 8.04 8.09
C CYS A 324 6.43 6.90 8.98
N CYS A 325 7.09 5.94 8.35
CA CYS A 325 7.50 4.68 8.96
C CYS A 325 9.02 4.69 9.22
N CYS A 326 9.42 5.13 10.42
CA CYS A 326 10.80 5.11 10.88
C CYS A 326 11.05 3.83 11.69
N LEU A 327 11.85 2.92 11.14
CA LEU A 327 11.94 1.55 11.65
C LEU A 327 13.34 1.18 12.13
N GLY A 328 13.36 0.20 13.02
CA GLY A 328 14.52 -0.59 13.39
C GLY A 328 14.06 -1.91 14.02
N ALA A 329 14.95 -2.89 14.09
CA ALA A 329 14.67 -4.20 14.64
C ALA A 329 15.65 -4.55 15.77
N MET A 330 15.16 -5.23 16.80
CA MET A 330 16.01 -5.78 17.85
C MET A 330 16.33 -7.24 17.55
N ASN A 331 17.62 -7.60 17.55
CA ASN A 331 18.04 -8.98 17.44
C ASN A 331 17.85 -9.71 18.79
N LEU A 332 16.65 -10.26 19.00
CA LEU A 332 16.25 -10.93 20.25
C LEU A 332 17.18 -12.11 20.63
N TYR A 333 17.81 -12.76 19.65
CA TYR A 333 18.73 -13.87 19.92
C TYR A 333 19.92 -13.45 20.79
N ARG A 334 20.37 -12.19 20.70
CA ARG A 334 21.47 -11.68 21.54
C ARG A 334 21.11 -11.57 23.02
N TYR A 335 19.82 -11.58 23.33
CA TYR A 335 19.29 -11.44 24.69
C TYR A 335 18.93 -12.79 25.33
N VAL A 336 19.06 -13.89 24.59
CA VAL A 336 18.86 -15.24 25.15
C VAL A 336 20.02 -15.57 26.08
N LYS A 337 19.70 -15.68 27.38
CA LYS A 337 20.63 -16.14 28.42
C LYS A 337 20.38 -17.61 28.68
N ASN A 338 21.46 -18.39 28.76
CA ASN A 338 21.42 -19.83 29.05
C ASN A 338 20.41 -20.59 28.16
N PRO A 339 20.62 -20.62 26.83
CA PRO A 339 19.70 -21.30 25.93
C PRO A 339 19.64 -22.79 26.26
N PHE A 340 18.42 -23.34 26.36
CA PHE A 340 18.18 -24.77 26.58
C PHE A 340 18.77 -25.34 27.88
N THR A 341 18.95 -24.52 28.92
CA THR A 341 19.23 -24.98 30.29
C THR A 341 17.95 -25.05 31.10
N ASP A 342 17.83 -26.02 32.02
CA ASP A 342 16.71 -26.16 32.97
C ASP A 342 16.54 -24.95 33.89
#